data_AF-A0AAW1VI11-F1
#
_entry.id   AF-A0AAW1VI11-F1
#
_cell.length_a   1.000
_cell.length_b   1.000
_cell.length_c   1.000
_cell.angle_alpha   90.00
_cell.angle_beta   90.00
_cell.angle_gamma   90.00
#
_symmetry.space_group_name_H-M   'P 1'
#
loop_
_entity.id
_entity.type
_entity.pdbx_description
1 polymer ?
#
loop_
_entity_poly.entity_id
_entity_poly.type
_entity_poly.pdbx_seq_one_letter_code
_entity_poly.pdbx_strand_id
1 'polypeptide(L)'
;MKEMPKTYIRNLVSRWRNYIQNEKWQIIVRKFWCLPNNYNELKSIDPWLYKTLSESKLIILKGDINYQKALGDYNRNPEIPLSIALDSFHLTNTVFVRILKSDLICGLDKTTAKKLDTFIRNISKGYLGIIQFTDKPQQPQCLLE
;
A
#
# COMPACT_ATOMS: atom_id res chain seq x y z
N MET A 1 24.30 9.46 16.25
CA MET A 1 23.85 9.74 14.87
C MET A 1 24.95 10.58 14.22
N LYS A 2 25.60 10.14 13.14
CA LYS A 2 26.64 10.97 12.49
C LYS A 2 25.97 12.19 11.85
N GLU A 3 26.46 13.40 12.11
CA GLU A 3 25.98 14.58 11.40
C GLU A 3 26.26 14.43 9.91
N MET A 4 25.22 14.60 9.09
CA MET A 4 25.39 14.60 7.66
C MET A 4 25.93 15.96 7.19
N PRO A 5 26.96 15.99 6.32
CA PRO A 5 27.48 17.24 5.79
C PRO A 5 26.37 18.06 5.10
N LYS A 6 26.27 19.36 5.41
CA LYS A 6 25.27 20.27 4.83
C LYS A 6 25.28 20.27 3.29
N THR A 7 26.43 20.01 2.67
CA THR A 7 26.60 19.88 1.22
C THR A 7 25.79 18.72 0.64
N TYR A 8 25.74 17.58 1.34
CA TYR A 8 25.00 16.40 0.89
C TYR A 8 23.49 16.66 0.84
N ILE A 9 22.93 17.26 1.89
CA ILE A 9 21.51 17.64 1.94
C ILE A 9 21.16 18.63 0.82
N ARG A 10 22.02 19.63 0.57
CA ARG A 10 21.81 20.58 -0.54
C ARG A 10 21.77 19.89 -1.90
N ASN A 11 22.68 18.94 -2.13
CA ASN A 11 22.70 18.17 -3.38
C ASN A 11 21.44 17.33 -3.56
N LEU A 12 20.93 16.70 -2.48
CA LEU A 12 19.66 15.97 -2.52
C LEU A 12 18.49 16.88 -2.88
N VAL A 13 18.39 18.04 -2.23
CA VAL A 13 17.31 19.01 -2.47
C VAL A 13 17.35 19.51 -3.92
N SER A 14 18.52 19.87 -4.44
CA SER A 14 18.68 20.32 -5.83
C SER A 14 18.24 19.23 -6.82
N ARG A 15 18.62 17.97 -6.57
CA ARG A 15 18.23 16.83 -7.39
C ARG A 15 16.72 16.59 -7.37
N TRP A 16 16.09 16.61 -6.20
CA TRP A 16 14.64 16.40 -6.08
C TRP A 16 13.84 17.53 -6.73
N ARG A 17 14.29 18.78 -6.58
CA ARG A 17 13.69 19.92 -7.29
C ARG A 17 13.75 19.74 -8.80
N ASN A 18 14.89 19.29 -9.32
CA ASN A 18 15.03 19.01 -10.75
C ASN A 18 14.09 17.89 -11.22
N TYR A 19 13.83 16.86 -10.41
CA TYR A 19 12.86 15.81 -10.75
C TYR A 19 11.42 16.35 -10.82
N ILE A 20 11.05 17.27 -9.94
CA ILE A 20 9.73 17.90 -9.97
C ILE A 20 9.61 18.85 -11.16
N GLN A 21 10.61 19.71 -11.39
CA GLN A 21 10.62 20.69 -12.49
C GLN A 21 10.58 20.03 -13.87
N ASN A 22 11.23 18.87 -14.03
CA ASN A 22 11.25 18.12 -15.28
C ASN A 22 10.16 17.02 -15.31
N GLU A 23 9.16 17.10 -14.44
CA GLU A 23 7.99 16.20 -14.39
C GLU A 23 8.31 14.70 -14.22
N LYS A 24 9.55 14.36 -13.82
CA LYS A 24 9.91 12.99 -13.44
C LYS A 24 9.20 12.56 -12.17
N TRP A 25 9.01 13.51 -11.25
CA TRP A 25 8.18 13.36 -10.05
C TRP A 25 7.01 14.32 -10.14
N GLN A 26 5.83 13.82 -9.83
CA GLN A 26 4.62 14.64 -9.73
C GLN A 26 4.05 14.48 -8.33
N ILE A 27 3.69 15.60 -7.70
CA ILE A 27 2.98 15.61 -6.42
C ILE A 27 1.50 15.77 -6.73
N ILE A 28 0.74 14.72 -6.49
CA ILE A 28 -0.70 14.71 -6.75
C ILE A 28 -1.44 14.78 -5.42
N VAL A 29 -2.21 15.85 -5.22
CA VAL A 29 -3.03 16.04 -4.01
C VAL A 29 -4.48 15.72 -4.34
N ARG A 30 -5.09 14.80 -3.61
CA ARG A 30 -6.50 14.41 -3.74
C ARG A 30 -7.17 14.39 -2.38
N LYS A 31 -8.42 14.86 -2.31
CA LYS A 31 -9.21 14.84 -1.06
C LYS A 31 -9.47 13.42 -0.56
N PHE A 32 -9.58 12.46 -1.47
CA PHE A 32 -9.88 11.05 -1.19
C PHE A 32 -9.03 10.46 -0.06
N TRP A 33 -7.72 10.75 -0.04
CA TRP A 33 -6.80 10.22 0.97
C TRP A 33 -7.19 10.58 2.41
N CYS A 34 -7.85 11.73 2.58
CA CYS A 34 -8.28 12.26 3.87
C CYS A 34 -9.75 11.96 4.20
N LEU A 35 -10.50 11.33 3.29
CA LEU A 35 -11.87 10.90 3.56
C LEU A 35 -11.87 9.65 4.45
N PRO A 36 -12.97 9.36 5.18
CA PRO A 36 -13.08 8.13 5.98
C PRO A 36 -13.21 6.86 5.13
N ASN A 37 -13.49 7.00 3.83
CA ASN A 37 -13.76 5.89 2.92
C ASN A 37 -12.55 4.97 2.73
N ASN A 38 -12.88 3.70 2.46
CA ASN A 38 -11.91 2.67 2.10
C ASN A 38 -11.59 2.71 0.60
N TYR A 39 -10.49 2.07 0.20
CA TYR A 39 -10.02 2.16 -1.18
C TYR A 39 -10.89 1.40 -2.19
N ASN A 40 -11.74 0.49 -1.72
CA ASN A 40 -12.75 -0.18 -2.55
C ASN A 40 -13.79 0.82 -3.10
N GLU A 41 -13.97 1.96 -2.42
CA GLU A 41 -14.87 3.04 -2.83
C GLU A 41 -14.15 4.07 -3.72
N LEU A 42 -12.86 3.89 -4.01
CA LEU A 42 -12.06 4.85 -4.77
C LEU A 42 -12.67 5.11 -6.16
N LYS A 43 -13.16 4.06 -6.83
CA LYS A 43 -13.72 4.16 -8.18
C LYS A 43 -14.93 5.09 -8.25
N SER A 44 -15.80 5.06 -7.23
CA SER A 44 -17.02 5.88 -7.19
C SER A 44 -16.73 7.30 -6.71
N ILE A 45 -15.86 7.46 -5.72
CA ILE A 45 -15.59 8.76 -5.08
C ILE A 45 -14.60 9.59 -5.87
N ASP A 46 -13.55 8.97 -6.41
CA ASP A 46 -12.51 9.64 -7.18
C ASP A 46 -12.12 8.82 -8.43
N PRO A 47 -12.96 8.83 -9.49
CA PRO A 47 -12.72 8.05 -10.70
C PRO A 47 -11.43 8.44 -11.44
N TRP A 48 -11.03 9.72 -11.33
CA TRP A 48 -9.78 10.20 -11.93
C TRP A 48 -8.58 9.55 -11.24
N LEU A 49 -8.55 9.56 -9.90
CA LEU A 49 -7.46 8.94 -9.14
C LEU A 49 -7.43 7.42 -9.36
N TYR A 50 -8.60 6.78 -9.39
CA TYR A 50 -8.72 5.37 -9.75
C TYR A 50 -8.05 5.06 -11.09
N LYS A 51 -8.35 5.85 -12.14
CA LYS A 51 -7.77 5.67 -13.47
C LYS A 51 -6.24 5.86 -13.45
N THR A 52 -5.77 6.95 -12.84
CA THR A 52 -4.33 7.24 -12.72
C THR A 52 -3.57 6.13 -12.01
N LEU A 53 -4.12 5.58 -10.93
CA LEU A 53 -3.50 4.47 -10.21
C LEU A 53 -3.55 3.16 -11.02
N SER A 54 -4.64 2.91 -11.75
CA SER A 54 -4.77 1.72 -12.61
C SER A 54 -3.76 1.68 -13.76
N GLU A 55 -3.34 2.85 -14.26
CA GLU A 55 -2.32 2.99 -15.30
C GLU A 55 -0.88 2.85 -14.75
N SER A 56 -0.70 2.82 -13.43
CA SER A 56 0.61 2.69 -12.80
C SER A 56 1.17 1.29 -12.97
N LYS A 57 2.49 1.18 -13.19
CA LYS A 57 3.19 -0.12 -13.24
C LYS A 57 3.34 -0.77 -11.86
N LEU A 58 3.35 0.05 -10.80
CA LEU A 58 3.53 -0.35 -9.42
C LEU A 58 2.94 0.72 -8.50
N ILE A 59 2.14 0.31 -7.51
CA ILE A 59 1.69 1.15 -6.41
C ILE A 59 2.46 0.74 -5.14
N ILE A 60 3.02 1.73 -4.42
CA ILE A 60 3.67 1.49 -3.13
C ILE A 60 2.86 2.19 -2.04
N LEU A 61 2.17 1.41 -1.21
CA LEU A 61 1.39 1.89 -0.08
C LEU A 61 2.22 1.84 1.21
N LYS A 62 2.40 3.01 1.84
CA LYS A 62 3.27 3.19 3.00
C LYS A 62 2.47 3.26 4.30
N GLY A 63 2.85 2.46 5.29
CA GLY A 63 2.32 2.56 6.64
C GLY A 63 0.98 1.85 6.85
N ASP A 64 0.56 1.80 8.10
CA ASP A 64 -0.53 0.93 8.55
C ASP A 64 -1.92 1.42 8.09
N ILE A 65 -2.15 2.74 8.08
CA ILE A 65 -3.45 3.30 7.65
C ILE A 65 -3.76 3.02 6.18
N ASN A 66 -2.74 3.05 5.31
CA ASN A 66 -2.90 2.72 3.90
C ASN A 66 -3.23 1.24 3.72
N TYR A 67 -2.67 0.36 4.56
CA TYR A 67 -2.99 -1.05 4.54
C TYR A 67 -4.43 -1.30 4.98
N GLN A 68 -4.86 -0.68 6.09
CA GLN A 68 -6.23 -0.81 6.60
C GLN A 68 -7.26 -0.34 5.57
N LYS A 69 -7.07 0.87 5.00
CA LYS A 69 -7.97 1.39 3.96
C LYS A 69 -8.00 0.55 2.70
N ALA A 70 -6.85 -0.01 2.29
CA ALA A 70 -6.78 -0.88 1.12
C ALA A 70 -7.52 -2.21 1.34
N LEU A 71 -7.59 -2.70 2.57
CA LEU A 71 -8.28 -3.94 2.91
C LEU A 71 -9.70 -3.72 3.46
N GLY A 72 -10.20 -2.49 3.45
CA GLY A 72 -11.57 -2.19 3.87
C GLY A 72 -11.81 -2.18 5.38
N ASP A 73 -10.75 -2.10 6.20
CA ASP A 73 -10.80 -2.06 7.68
C ASP A 73 -11.68 -3.16 8.32
N TYR A 74 -11.71 -4.34 7.70
CA TYR A 74 -12.49 -5.48 8.19
C TYR A 74 -11.55 -6.55 8.74
N ASN A 75 -11.84 -7.08 9.94
CA ASN A 75 -11.03 -8.14 10.53
C ASN A 75 -11.20 -9.45 9.72
N ARG A 76 -10.20 -9.77 8.91
CA ARG A 76 -10.18 -10.92 8.01
C ARG A 76 -9.27 -12.00 8.55
N ASN A 77 -9.55 -13.24 8.15
CA ASN A 77 -8.64 -14.35 8.37
C ASN A 77 -7.26 -14.01 7.74
N PRO A 78 -6.15 -14.04 8.51
CA PRO A 78 -4.80 -13.77 8.02
C PRO A 78 -4.38 -14.56 6.78
N GLU A 79 -4.98 -15.74 6.59
CA GLU A 79 -4.69 -16.64 5.48
C GLU A 79 -5.40 -16.25 4.17
N ILE A 80 -6.36 -15.31 4.19
CA ILE A 80 -7.03 -14.86 2.96
C ILE A 80 -5.99 -14.25 2.02
N PRO A 81 -5.87 -14.72 0.76
CA PRO A 81 -4.93 -14.17 -0.20
C PRO A 81 -5.07 -12.65 -0.36
N LEU A 82 -3.94 -11.95 -0.43
CA LEU A 82 -3.92 -10.49 -0.50
C LEU A 82 -4.68 -9.96 -1.74
N SER A 83 -4.59 -10.66 -2.88
CA SER A 83 -5.34 -10.31 -4.10
C SER A 83 -6.86 -10.32 -3.89
N ILE A 84 -7.37 -11.28 -3.11
CA ILE A 84 -8.80 -11.37 -2.77
C ILE A 84 -9.16 -10.28 -1.76
N ALA A 85 -8.30 -10.03 -0.77
CA ALA A 85 -8.54 -9.02 0.26
C ALA A 85 -8.57 -7.58 -0.30
N LEU A 86 -7.84 -7.29 -1.38
CA LEU A 86 -7.87 -5.97 -2.02
C LEU A 86 -9.17 -5.68 -2.77
N ASP A 87 -9.93 -6.72 -3.14
CA ASP A 87 -11.23 -6.58 -3.79
C ASP A 87 -11.16 -5.58 -4.98
N SER A 88 -12.04 -4.58 -5.04
CA SER A 88 -12.12 -3.59 -6.12
C SER A 88 -10.95 -2.61 -6.16
N PHE A 89 -10.09 -2.57 -5.13
CA PHE A 89 -8.83 -1.82 -5.14
C PHE A 89 -7.65 -2.61 -5.72
N HIS A 90 -7.84 -3.86 -6.17
CA HIS A 90 -6.79 -4.61 -6.86
C HIS A 90 -6.57 -4.06 -8.29
N LEU A 91 -5.90 -2.90 -8.41
CA LEU A 91 -5.80 -2.17 -9.69
C LEU A 91 -4.63 -2.62 -10.57
N THR A 92 -3.48 -2.84 -9.94
CA THR A 92 -2.20 -3.14 -10.59
C THR A 92 -1.26 -3.79 -9.56
N ASN A 93 -0.01 -4.05 -9.96
CA ASN A 93 1.03 -4.52 -9.05
C ASN A 93 1.11 -3.60 -7.83
N THR A 94 1.00 -4.16 -6.63
CA THR A 94 0.94 -3.37 -5.40
C THR A 94 1.89 -3.92 -4.36
N VAL A 95 2.66 -3.02 -3.74
CA VAL A 95 3.52 -3.32 -2.59
C VAL A 95 3.03 -2.55 -1.38
N PHE A 96 2.84 -3.27 -0.29
CA PHE A 96 2.63 -2.70 1.04
C PHE A 96 3.95 -2.69 1.80
N VAL A 97 4.34 -1.52 2.30
CA VAL A 97 5.47 -1.37 3.22
C VAL A 97 4.96 -0.74 4.49
N ARG A 98 4.76 -1.56 5.53
CA ARG A 98 4.21 -1.08 6.80
C ARG A 98 4.94 -1.66 8.00
N ILE A 99 4.89 -0.89 9.08
CA ILE A 99 5.03 -1.39 10.44
C ILE A 99 3.62 -1.73 10.91
N LEU A 100 3.42 -2.93 11.45
CA LEU A 100 2.13 -3.36 11.98
C LEU A 100 1.82 -2.53 13.21
N LYS A 101 0.65 -1.88 13.19
CA LYS A 101 0.08 -1.15 14.32
C LYS A 101 -1.38 -1.53 14.59
N SER A 102 -1.91 -2.47 13.81
CA SER A 102 -3.25 -3.03 13.89
C SER A 102 -3.19 -4.53 13.62
N ASP A 103 -4.19 -5.25 14.11
CA ASP A 103 -4.28 -6.71 13.99
C ASP A 103 -4.71 -7.16 12.58
N LEU A 104 -5.13 -6.22 11.73
CA LEU A 104 -5.53 -6.49 10.36
C LEU A 104 -4.34 -6.91 9.51
N ILE A 105 -4.35 -8.16 9.04
CA ILE A 105 -3.38 -8.71 8.10
C ILE A 105 -4.04 -9.76 7.22
N CYS A 106 -3.56 -9.89 5.99
CA CYS A 106 -3.97 -10.92 5.04
C CYS A 106 -2.75 -11.44 4.28
N GLY A 107 -2.91 -12.53 3.53
CA GLY A 107 -1.90 -13.10 2.65
C GLY A 107 -0.75 -13.79 3.36
N LEU A 108 -0.97 -14.29 4.58
CA LEU A 108 0.00 -15.10 5.31
C LEU A 108 -0.22 -16.59 5.05
N ASP A 109 0.86 -17.36 4.97
CA ASP A 109 0.74 -18.82 5.08
C ASP A 109 0.43 -19.24 6.52
N LYS A 110 -0.14 -20.44 6.69
CA LYS A 110 -0.50 -21.03 8.00
C LYS A 110 0.61 -20.98 9.04
N THR A 111 1.85 -21.18 8.62
CA THR A 111 2.99 -21.20 9.56
C THR A 111 3.31 -19.79 10.03
N THR A 112 3.30 -18.81 9.14
CA THR A 112 3.52 -17.41 9.47
C THR A 112 2.38 -16.82 10.29
N ALA A 113 1.12 -17.16 9.98
CA ALA A 113 -0.04 -16.75 10.76
C ALA A 113 0.07 -17.22 12.22
N LYS A 114 0.37 -18.51 12.44
CA LYS A 114 0.59 -19.05 13.80
C LYS A 114 1.73 -18.37 14.55
N LYS A 115 2.82 -18.01 13.86
CA LYS A 115 3.91 -17.25 14.48
C LYS A 115 3.41 -15.87 14.90
N LEU A 116 2.64 -15.19 14.05
CA LEU A 116 2.10 -13.86 14.36
C LEU A 116 1.20 -13.89 15.60
N ASP A 117 0.41 -14.95 15.80
CA ASP A 117 -0.44 -15.10 17.00
C ASP A 117 0.36 -15.01 18.30
N THR A 118 1.61 -15.49 18.30
CA THR A 118 2.49 -15.38 19.48
C THR A 118 2.95 -13.94 19.75
N PHE A 119 2.99 -13.09 18.71
CA PHE A 119 3.41 -11.69 18.78
C PHE A 119 2.24 -10.70 18.83
N ILE A 120 0.99 -11.16 18.65
CA ILE A 120 -0.22 -10.32 18.51
C ILE A 120 -0.36 -9.31 19.66
N ARG A 121 -0.04 -9.71 20.90
CA ARG A 121 -0.09 -8.85 22.09
C ARG A 121 0.84 -7.64 22.03
N ASN A 122 1.81 -7.64 21.13
CA ASN A 122 2.81 -6.58 20.94
C ASN A 122 2.67 -5.84 19.60
N ILE A 123 1.65 -6.15 18.78
CA ILE A 123 1.47 -5.50 17.46
C ILE A 123 1.35 -3.98 17.58
N SER A 124 0.59 -3.49 18.56
CA SER A 124 0.42 -2.05 18.80
C SER A 124 1.72 -1.31 19.15
N LYS A 125 2.79 -2.04 19.55
CA LYS A 125 4.09 -1.45 19.88
C LYS A 125 4.95 -1.15 18.64
N GLY A 126 4.55 -1.60 17.45
CA GLY A 126 5.22 -1.26 16.19
C GLY A 126 6.59 -1.91 15.98
N TYR A 127 6.83 -3.07 16.58
CA TYR A 127 8.11 -3.79 16.44
C TYR A 127 8.19 -4.69 15.20
N LEU A 128 7.05 -5.02 14.58
CA LEU A 128 7.01 -5.89 13.41
C LEU A 128 6.73 -5.07 12.15
N GLY A 129 7.51 -5.32 11.09
CA GLY A 129 7.30 -4.75 9.78
C GLY A 129 7.06 -5.83 8.73
N ILE A 130 6.28 -5.51 7.71
CA ILE A 130 6.06 -6.37 6.56
C ILE A 130 6.27 -5.61 5.26
N ILE A 131 6.78 -6.35 4.27
CA ILE A 131 6.76 -5.98 2.87
C ILE A 131 5.96 -7.07 2.16
N GLN A 132 4.77 -6.73 1.67
CA GLN A 132 3.90 -7.66 0.96
C GLN A 132 3.69 -7.18 -0.46
N PHE A 133 3.83 -8.07 -1.43
CA PHE A 133 3.63 -7.81 -2.84
C PHE A 133 2.44 -8.61 -3.36
N THR A 134 1.71 -8.04 -4.29
CA THR A 134 0.74 -8.75 -5.12
C THR A 134 0.85 -8.26 -6.55
N ASP A 135 0.83 -9.20 -7.50
CA ASP A 135 0.77 -8.89 -8.92
C ASP A 135 -0.55 -8.21 -9.28
N LYS A 136 -0.59 -7.53 -10.43
CA LYS A 136 -1.82 -6.98 -11.01
C LYS A 136 -2.90 -8.07 -11.13
N PRO A 137 -4.19 -7.70 -11.08
CA PRO A 137 -5.27 -8.65 -11.33
C PRO A 137 -5.04 -9.34 -12.67
N GLN A 138 -5.11 -10.67 -12.67
CA GLN A 138 -5.21 -11.41 -13.91
C GLN A 138 -6.57 -11.04 -14.53
N GLN A 139 -6.59 -10.60 -15.78
CA GLN A 139 -7.86 -10.50 -16.49
C GLN A 139 -8.51 -11.90 -16.41
N PRO A 140 -9.84 -11.99 -16.17
CA PRO A 140 -10.50 -13.26 -16.38
C PRO A 140 -10.13 -13.68 -17.80
N GLN A 141 -9.45 -14.81 -17.91
CA GLN A 141 -9.24 -15.46 -19.18
C GLN A 141 -10.65 -15.61 -19.73
N CYS A 142 -11.01 -14.89 -20.79
CA CYS A 142 -12.24 -15.19 -21.50
C CYS A 142 -12.16 -16.70 -21.76
N LEU A 143 -13.07 -17.45 -21.15
CA LEU A 143 -13.41 -18.78 -21.62
C LEU A 143 -14.01 -18.52 -23.01
N LEU A 144 -13.12 -18.40 -23.99
CA LEU A 144 -13.49 -18.43 -25.39
C LEU A 144 -14.03 -19.84 -25.62
N GLU A 145 -15.23 -19.83 -26.22
CA GLU A 145 -16.05 -20.96 -26.64
C GLU A 145 -15.26 -22.12 -27.27
#